data_AF-A0A1Y3N1D1-F1
#
_entry.id   AF-A0A1Y3N1D1-F1
#
_cell.length_a   1.000
_cell.length_b   1.000
_cell.length_c   1.000
_cell.angle_alpha   90.00
_cell.angle_beta   90.00
_cell.angle_gamma   90.00
#
_symmetry.space_group_name_H-M   'P 1'
#
loop_
_entity.id
_entity.type
_entity.pdbx_description
1 polymer ?
#
loop_
_entity_poly.entity_id
_entity_poly.type
_entity_poly.pdbx_seq_one_letter_code
_entity_poly.pdbx_strand_id
1 'polypeptide(L)'
;ILSCPDTLIETHNCDDFAEPNANIYCIKNNFIYSLKEITSESCISKHEIKLSNTNNYYVIQIENTKVKEIDYVNTIINEAKDLPNLAIIKCEEKICQQVTGIIEDKDSNFFYIYMNENNPNPLWNPESKKGCSSNVGALATDTNNEVVFCLGENNSVSLKTMDISTEYLLMGPTSEISPFIIDNNMTIEIFNNSIIIDMSYS
;
A
#
# COMPACT_ATOMS: atom_id res chain seq x y z
N ILE A 1 -7.53 6.58 -0.70
CA ILE A 1 -7.19 7.83 0.01
C ILE A 1 -6.68 8.81 -1.03
N LEU A 2 -7.28 10.00 -1.11
CA LEU A 2 -6.98 10.98 -2.15
C LEU A 2 -6.04 12.08 -1.64
N SER A 3 -5.52 12.93 -2.52
CA SER A 3 -4.95 14.21 -2.09
C SER A 3 -6.06 15.09 -1.52
N CYS A 4 -5.80 15.79 -0.42
CA CYS A 4 -6.83 16.67 0.13
C CYS A 4 -7.14 17.85 -0.80
N PRO A 5 -8.41 18.30 -0.83
CA PRO A 5 -8.79 19.47 -1.61
C PRO A 5 -8.09 20.72 -1.05
N ASP A 6 -7.79 21.67 -1.93
CA ASP A 6 -7.16 22.95 -1.55
C ASP A 6 -8.01 23.75 -0.56
N THR A 7 -9.33 23.56 -0.60
CA THR A 7 -10.31 24.20 0.28
C THR A 7 -10.26 23.71 1.73
N LEU A 8 -9.57 22.60 2.02
CA LEU A 8 -9.36 22.11 3.38
C LEU A 8 -8.30 22.97 4.08
N ILE A 9 -8.75 24.02 4.79
CA ILE A 9 -7.91 25.01 5.47
C ILE A 9 -8.04 24.84 6.99
N GLU A 10 -6.91 24.69 7.68
CA GLU A 10 -6.75 24.75 9.15
C GLU A 10 -7.84 24.07 9.98
N THR A 11 -7.87 22.75 9.90
CA THR A 11 -8.86 21.92 10.57
C THR A 11 -8.57 21.70 12.07
N HIS A 12 -8.66 22.76 12.86
CA HIS A 12 -8.42 22.71 14.30
C HIS A 12 -9.45 21.87 15.05
N ASN A 13 -10.66 21.70 14.51
CA ASN A 13 -11.80 21.02 15.14
C ASN A 13 -12.10 19.63 14.55
N CYS A 14 -11.09 18.86 14.15
CA CYS A 14 -11.26 17.48 13.64
C CYS A 14 -11.69 16.46 14.71
N ASP A 15 -12.63 16.81 15.57
CA ASP A 15 -13.09 15.97 16.66
C ASP A 15 -14.62 16.05 16.77
N ASP A 16 -15.31 16.09 15.62
CA ASP A 16 -16.78 16.06 15.62
C ASP A 16 -17.27 14.61 15.78
N PHE A 17 -17.28 14.14 17.03
CA PHE A 17 -17.77 12.83 17.41
C PHE A 17 -19.27 12.61 17.15
N ALA A 18 -20.01 13.65 16.72
CA ALA A 18 -21.43 13.51 16.37
C ALA A 18 -21.62 12.80 15.01
N GLU A 19 -20.61 12.82 14.13
CA GLU A 19 -20.64 12.12 12.84
C GLU A 19 -19.77 10.85 12.91
N PRO A 20 -20.37 9.65 13.06
CA PRO A 20 -19.61 8.42 13.29
C PRO A 20 -18.95 7.85 12.03
N ASN A 21 -19.28 8.36 10.84
CA ASN A 21 -18.87 7.77 9.56
C ASN A 21 -18.24 8.83 8.65
N ALA A 22 -17.05 8.55 8.12
CA ALA A 22 -16.47 9.30 7.00
C ALA A 22 -16.74 8.58 5.67
N ASN A 23 -16.94 9.37 4.61
CA ASN A 23 -17.09 8.84 3.26
C ASN A 23 -15.82 9.01 2.43
N ILE A 24 -14.98 9.98 2.77
CA ILE A 24 -13.77 10.34 2.04
C ILE A 24 -12.60 10.39 3.01
N TYR A 25 -11.46 9.87 2.58
CA TYR A 25 -10.18 10.04 3.27
C TYR A 25 -9.22 10.76 2.34
N CYS A 26 -8.52 11.74 2.87
CA CYS A 26 -7.50 12.45 2.11
C CYS A 26 -6.22 12.65 2.92
N ILE A 27 -5.10 12.83 2.21
CA ILE A 27 -3.79 13.09 2.81
C ILE A 27 -3.34 14.52 2.46
N LYS A 28 -2.80 15.21 3.47
CA LYS A 28 -2.10 16.49 3.31
C LYS A 28 -0.98 16.55 4.34
N ASN A 29 0.24 16.81 3.87
CA ASN A 29 1.46 16.65 4.69
C ASN A 29 1.51 15.23 5.30
N ASN A 30 1.77 15.12 6.61
CA ASN A 30 1.78 13.85 7.34
C ASN A 30 0.47 13.54 8.07
N PHE A 31 -0.64 14.13 7.63
CA PHE A 31 -1.95 13.92 8.22
C PHE A 31 -2.91 13.24 7.24
N ILE A 32 -3.67 12.29 7.75
CA ILE A 32 -4.84 11.72 7.09
C ILE A 32 -6.07 12.35 7.70
N TYR A 33 -6.91 12.93 6.86
CA TYR A 33 -8.17 13.55 7.24
C TYR A 33 -9.32 12.68 6.79
N SER A 34 -10.30 12.51 7.67
CA SER A 34 -11.59 11.90 7.33
C SER A 34 -12.62 12.99 7.11
N LEU A 35 -13.32 12.94 5.97
CA LEU A 35 -14.26 13.95 5.51
C LEU A 35 -15.61 13.32 5.19
N LYS A 36 -16.68 14.12 5.27
CA LYS A 36 -18.03 13.71 4.86
C LYS A 36 -18.19 13.65 3.34
N GLU A 37 -17.52 14.56 2.64
CA GLU A 37 -17.52 14.66 1.18
C GLU A 37 -16.29 15.45 0.70
N ILE A 38 -15.93 15.34 -0.58
CA ILE A 38 -14.68 15.90 -1.12
C ILE A 38 -14.64 17.44 -1.10
N THR A 39 -15.79 18.11 -1.02
CA THR A 39 -15.90 19.58 -0.93
C THR A 39 -15.89 20.10 0.49
N SER A 40 -15.77 19.23 1.50
CA SER A 40 -15.82 19.64 2.90
C SER A 40 -14.65 20.58 3.23
N GLU A 41 -14.96 21.73 3.82
CA GLU A 41 -13.95 22.66 4.36
C GLU A 41 -13.50 22.26 5.79
N SER A 42 -14.27 21.39 6.44
CA SER A 42 -13.98 20.81 7.76
C SER A 42 -13.81 19.29 7.69
N CYS A 43 -12.96 18.76 8.55
CA CYS A 43 -12.78 17.32 8.79
C CYS A 43 -13.68 16.81 9.92
N ILE A 44 -13.93 15.50 9.92
CA ILE A 44 -14.55 14.76 11.02
C ILE A 44 -13.47 14.32 12.00
N SER A 45 -12.41 13.69 11.49
CA SER A 45 -11.23 13.27 12.26
C SER A 45 -9.93 13.58 11.52
N LYS A 46 -8.83 13.69 12.27
CA LYS A 46 -7.46 13.72 11.71
C LYS A 46 -6.58 12.71 12.42
N HIS A 47 -5.71 12.07 11.66
CA HIS A 47 -4.70 11.16 12.18
C HIS A 47 -3.33 11.64 11.72
N GLU A 48 -2.42 11.84 12.67
CA GLU A 48 -1.03 12.14 12.37
C GLU A 48 -0.25 10.83 12.18
N ILE A 49 0.41 10.69 11.02
CA ILE A 49 1.38 9.63 10.79
C ILE A 49 2.66 10.03 11.51
N LYS A 50 3.09 9.19 12.47
CA LYS A 50 4.27 9.47 13.28
C LYS A 50 5.52 9.09 12.51
N LEU A 51 6.11 10.08 11.85
CA LEU A 51 7.29 9.89 11.02
C LEU A 51 8.48 9.33 11.83
N SER A 52 9.07 8.27 11.32
CA SER A 52 10.33 7.68 11.77
C SER A 52 11.49 8.16 10.91
N ASN A 53 12.68 8.28 11.50
CA ASN A 53 13.90 8.60 10.75
C ASN A 53 14.44 7.40 9.94
N THR A 54 13.90 6.20 10.16
CA THR A 54 14.41 4.95 9.58
C THR A 54 13.40 4.22 8.70
N ASN A 55 12.16 4.71 8.64
CA ASN A 55 11.12 4.09 7.83
C ASN A 55 10.21 5.17 7.23
N ASN A 56 10.06 5.11 5.90
CA ASN A 56 9.21 6.03 5.14
C ASN A 56 7.86 5.38 4.77
N TYR A 57 7.62 4.12 5.17
CA TYR A 57 6.45 3.34 4.76
C TYR A 57 5.60 2.91 5.94
N TYR A 58 4.30 3.17 5.84
CA TYR A 58 3.33 2.92 6.89
C TYR A 58 2.15 2.15 6.32
N VAL A 59 1.90 0.96 6.84
CA VAL A 59 0.65 0.24 6.57
C VAL A 59 -0.39 0.70 7.57
N ILE A 60 -1.52 1.16 7.07
CA ILE A 60 -2.61 1.66 7.90
C ILE A 60 -3.88 0.88 7.63
N GLN A 61 -4.73 0.80 8.64
CA GLN A 61 -6.11 0.35 8.55
C GLN A 61 -7.03 1.54 8.79
N ILE A 62 -8.06 1.65 7.97
CA ILE A 62 -9.06 2.71 8.04
C ILE A 62 -10.44 2.12 8.38
N GLU A 63 -10.98 2.45 9.54
CA GLU A 63 -12.30 2.02 9.99
C GLU A 63 -13.14 3.23 10.41
N ASN A 64 -14.12 3.63 9.58
CA ASN A 64 -15.08 4.72 9.80
C ASN A 64 -14.48 6.13 9.98
N THR A 65 -13.93 6.43 11.15
CA THR A 65 -13.25 7.70 11.45
C THR A 65 -11.90 7.45 12.12
N LYS A 66 -11.56 6.17 12.33
CA LYS A 66 -10.33 5.74 12.98
C LYS A 66 -9.35 5.31 11.91
N VAL A 67 -8.15 5.85 12.04
CA VAL A 67 -6.97 5.38 11.31
C VAL A 67 -6.03 4.77 12.34
N LYS A 68 -5.49 3.60 12.01
CA LYS A 68 -4.54 2.88 12.86
C LYS A 68 -3.38 2.38 12.01
N GLU A 69 -2.16 2.66 12.46
CA GLU A 69 -0.95 2.01 11.92
C GLU A 69 -0.93 0.52 12.32
N ILE A 70 -0.66 -0.35 11.36
CA ILE A 70 -0.62 -1.79 11.51
C ILE A 70 0.84 -2.25 11.46
N ASP A 71 1.29 -2.90 12.53
CA ASP A 71 2.54 -3.67 12.54
C ASP A 71 2.27 -5.04 11.92
N TYR A 72 2.23 -5.09 10.58
CA TYR A 72 1.87 -6.27 9.81
C TYR A 72 2.91 -7.40 9.93
N VAL A 73 4.16 -7.07 10.26
CA VAL A 73 5.23 -8.05 10.51
C VAL A 73 4.91 -8.91 11.75
N ASN A 74 4.29 -8.31 12.76
CA ASN A 74 3.98 -8.98 14.02
C ASN A 74 2.49 -9.32 14.21
N THR A 75 1.64 -8.99 13.23
CA THR A 75 0.18 -9.14 13.30
C THR A 75 -0.33 -9.99 12.15
N ILE A 76 -1.25 -10.92 12.43
CA ILE A 76 -1.97 -11.68 11.39
C ILE A 76 -3.09 -10.80 10.85
N ILE A 77 -3.15 -10.62 9.53
CA ILE A 77 -4.17 -9.78 8.90
C ILE A 77 -5.43 -10.61 8.66
N ASN A 78 -6.59 -10.15 9.18
CA ASN A 78 -7.85 -10.81 8.89
C ASN A 78 -8.37 -10.40 7.51
N GLU A 79 -8.44 -11.35 6.58
CA GLU A 79 -8.90 -11.10 5.21
C GLU A 79 -10.31 -10.48 5.13
N ALA A 80 -11.25 -10.92 5.96
CA ALA A 80 -12.64 -10.46 5.89
C ALA A 80 -12.84 -9.07 6.52
N LYS A 81 -12.03 -8.72 7.52
CA LYS A 81 -12.22 -7.51 8.32
C LYS A 81 -11.22 -6.41 8.01
N ASP A 82 -9.95 -6.79 7.90
CA ASP A 82 -8.84 -5.83 7.88
C ASP A 82 -8.43 -5.50 6.45
N LEU A 83 -8.27 -6.53 5.61
CA LEU A 83 -7.76 -6.39 4.24
C LEU A 83 -8.50 -5.36 3.36
N PRO A 84 -9.85 -5.26 3.37
CA PRO A 84 -10.57 -4.28 2.56
C PRO A 84 -10.25 -2.82 2.91
N ASN A 85 -9.71 -2.61 4.11
CA ASN A 85 -9.50 -1.30 4.71
C ASN A 85 -8.01 -0.94 4.85
N LEU A 86 -7.11 -1.73 4.26
CA LEU A 86 -5.67 -1.49 4.29
C LEU A 86 -5.22 -0.52 3.21
N ALA A 87 -4.27 0.34 3.57
CA ALA A 87 -3.55 1.20 2.64
C ALA A 87 -2.06 1.26 3.02
N ILE A 88 -1.21 1.53 2.04
CA ILE A 88 0.21 1.81 2.27
C ILE A 88 0.44 3.30 2.03
N ILE A 89 1.06 3.97 3.00
CA ILE A 89 1.44 5.37 2.92
C ILE A 89 2.97 5.48 2.86
N LYS A 90 3.48 6.15 1.82
CA LYS A 90 4.87 6.57 1.71
C LYS A 90 4.96 8.02 2.19
N CYS A 91 5.91 8.33 3.07
CA CYS A 91 6.14 9.65 3.60
C CYS A 91 7.61 10.06 3.44
N GLU A 92 7.85 11.19 2.79
CA GLU A 92 9.18 11.80 2.64
C GLU A 92 9.10 13.27 3.03
N GLU A 93 10.00 13.73 3.90
CA GLU A 93 10.07 15.14 4.32
C GLU A 93 8.73 15.75 4.80
N LYS A 94 7.89 14.94 5.46
CA LYS A 94 6.51 15.26 5.91
C LYS A 94 5.46 15.37 4.81
N ILE A 95 5.78 14.98 3.58
CA ILE A 95 4.82 14.84 2.50
C ILE A 95 4.49 13.36 2.39
N CYS A 96 3.24 13.00 2.65
CA CYS A 96 2.77 11.64 2.54
C CYS A 96 1.86 11.45 1.32
N GLN A 97 1.88 10.24 0.76
CA GLN A 97 1.01 9.82 -0.33
C GLN A 97 0.67 8.34 -0.18
N GLN A 98 -0.53 7.95 -0.64
CA GLN A 98 -0.86 6.53 -0.76
C GLN A 98 -0.06 5.93 -1.92
N VAL A 99 0.52 4.77 -1.70
CA VAL A 99 1.22 3.99 -2.72
C VAL A 99 0.61 2.61 -2.85
N THR A 100 1.00 1.92 -3.90
CA THR A 100 0.61 0.53 -4.16
C THR A 100 1.75 -0.40 -3.75
N GLY A 101 1.43 -1.62 -3.35
CA GLY A 101 2.47 -2.57 -2.96
C GLY A 101 1.94 -3.94 -2.56
N ILE A 102 2.87 -4.75 -2.05
CA ILE A 102 2.62 -6.09 -1.51
C ILE A 102 3.14 -6.10 -0.08
N ILE A 103 2.40 -6.71 0.83
CA ILE A 103 2.86 -6.98 2.20
C ILE A 103 2.76 -8.47 2.50
N GLU A 104 3.68 -8.97 3.33
CA GLU A 104 3.64 -10.30 3.92
C GLU A 104 3.33 -10.16 5.41
N ASP A 105 2.29 -10.82 5.90
CA ASP A 105 1.98 -10.83 7.33
C ASP A 105 2.80 -11.85 8.11
N LYS A 106 2.55 -11.91 9.43
CA LYS A 106 3.22 -12.83 10.34
C LYS A 106 3.10 -14.33 9.97
N ASP A 107 2.01 -14.73 9.30
CA ASP A 107 1.75 -16.12 8.93
C ASP A 107 2.17 -16.43 7.48
N SER A 108 2.99 -15.56 6.87
CA SER A 108 3.43 -15.65 5.48
C SER A 108 2.29 -15.61 4.46
N ASN A 109 1.21 -14.89 4.77
CA ASN A 109 0.17 -14.54 3.80
C ASN A 109 0.58 -13.26 3.07
N PHE A 110 0.43 -13.26 1.74
CA PHE A 110 0.78 -12.11 0.89
C PHE A 110 -0.47 -11.38 0.42
N PHE A 111 -0.49 -10.07 0.57
CA PHE A 111 -1.63 -9.22 0.22
C PHE A 111 -1.20 -8.15 -0.78
N TYR A 112 -1.96 -8.00 -1.86
CA TYR A 112 -1.79 -6.87 -2.78
C TYR A 112 -2.60 -5.69 -2.25
N ILE A 113 -1.94 -4.56 -2.03
CA ILE A 113 -2.57 -3.33 -1.54
C ILE A 113 -2.59 -2.31 -2.66
N TYR A 114 -3.78 -1.91 -3.09
CA TYR A 114 -3.98 -0.97 -4.19
C TYR A 114 -4.14 0.47 -3.71
N MET A 115 -3.76 1.42 -4.56
CA MET A 115 -4.09 2.82 -4.36
C MET A 115 -5.59 3.13 -4.59
N ASN A 116 -6.27 2.37 -5.46
CA ASN A 116 -7.61 2.69 -5.93
C ASN A 116 -8.72 2.13 -5.01
N GLU A 117 -9.63 3.00 -4.59
CA GLU A 117 -10.70 2.75 -3.60
C GLU A 117 -11.80 1.79 -4.10
N ASN A 118 -11.86 1.50 -5.40
CA ASN A 118 -12.95 0.76 -6.01
C ASN A 118 -12.74 -0.76 -6.08
N ASN A 119 -11.52 -1.25 -5.80
CA ASN A 119 -11.21 -2.67 -5.81
C ASN A 119 -10.77 -3.12 -4.43
N PRO A 120 -11.37 -4.18 -3.86
CA PRO A 120 -10.87 -4.75 -2.61
C PRO A 120 -9.45 -5.25 -2.82
N ASN A 121 -8.59 -5.05 -1.81
CA ASN A 121 -7.26 -5.63 -1.77
C ASN A 121 -7.37 -7.17 -1.80
N PRO A 122 -6.73 -7.87 -2.76
CA PRO A 122 -6.83 -9.32 -2.86
C PRO A 122 -5.72 -10.02 -2.08
N LEU A 123 -6.09 -11.18 -1.52
CA LEU A 123 -5.13 -12.17 -1.05
C LEU A 123 -4.44 -12.82 -2.26
N TRP A 124 -3.12 -12.99 -2.18
CA TRP A 124 -2.39 -13.77 -3.17
C TRP A 124 -2.60 -15.27 -2.95
N ASN A 125 -2.83 -16.00 -4.04
CA ASN A 125 -2.95 -17.45 -4.00
C ASN A 125 -1.67 -18.11 -4.57
N PRO A 126 -0.92 -18.90 -3.77
CA PRO A 126 0.31 -19.57 -4.21
C PRO A 126 0.11 -20.58 -5.34
N GLU A 127 -1.08 -21.17 -5.47
CA GLU A 127 -1.38 -22.16 -6.52
C GLU A 127 -1.62 -21.51 -7.89
N SER A 128 -1.83 -20.20 -7.93
CA SER A 128 -2.26 -19.51 -9.15
C SER A 128 -1.14 -19.25 -10.16
N LYS A 129 0.14 -19.21 -9.73
CA LYS A 129 1.27 -18.76 -10.58
C LYS A 129 2.56 -19.53 -10.28
N LYS A 130 3.14 -20.17 -11.30
CA LYS A 130 4.41 -20.90 -11.23
C LYS A 130 5.44 -20.26 -12.17
N GLY A 131 6.56 -19.83 -11.60
CA GLY A 131 7.65 -19.14 -12.30
C GLY A 131 7.26 -17.76 -12.84
N CYS A 132 8.26 -17.03 -13.34
CA CYS A 132 8.07 -15.66 -13.83
C CYS A 132 7.67 -15.55 -15.29
N SER A 133 7.66 -16.65 -16.03
CA SER A 133 7.21 -16.61 -17.41
C SER A 133 5.72 -16.23 -17.47
N SER A 134 5.39 -15.18 -18.23
CA SER A 134 4.06 -14.55 -18.26
C SER A 134 3.55 -13.97 -16.92
N ASN A 135 4.41 -13.80 -15.91
CA ASN A 135 4.02 -13.30 -14.58
C ASN A 135 4.82 -12.06 -14.14
N VAL A 136 5.39 -11.31 -15.09
CA VAL A 136 6.13 -10.07 -14.80
C VAL A 136 5.28 -9.08 -14.01
N GLY A 137 5.82 -8.56 -12.92
CA GLY A 137 5.14 -7.64 -12.01
C GLY A 137 4.15 -8.30 -11.04
N ALA A 138 4.21 -9.63 -10.87
CA ALA A 138 3.41 -10.38 -9.91
C ALA A 138 4.26 -11.26 -8.99
N LEU A 139 3.66 -11.75 -7.90
CA LEU A 139 4.23 -12.85 -7.13
C LEU A 139 4.01 -14.19 -7.86
N ALA A 140 5.01 -15.06 -7.80
CA ALA A 140 4.94 -16.43 -8.29
C ALA A 140 5.67 -17.38 -7.33
N THR A 141 5.48 -18.68 -7.52
CA THR A 141 6.30 -19.71 -6.87
C THR A 141 7.41 -20.17 -7.79
N ASP A 142 8.66 -20.20 -7.31
CA ASP A 142 9.80 -20.71 -8.06
C ASP A 142 9.82 -22.26 -8.09
N THR A 143 10.87 -22.86 -8.67
CA THR A 143 11.02 -24.33 -8.73
C THR A 143 11.20 -25.00 -7.36
N ASN A 144 11.52 -24.23 -6.33
CA ASN A 144 11.67 -24.69 -4.94
C ASN A 144 10.41 -24.43 -4.10
N ASN A 145 9.30 -23.97 -4.72
CA ASN A 145 8.09 -23.48 -4.06
C ASN A 145 8.33 -22.25 -3.14
N GLU A 146 9.38 -21.46 -3.40
CA GLU A 146 9.58 -20.19 -2.73
C GLU A 146 8.77 -19.09 -3.41
N VAL A 147 8.22 -18.17 -2.61
CA VAL A 147 7.51 -17.00 -3.13
C VAL A 147 8.53 -15.96 -3.59
N VAL A 148 8.44 -15.61 -4.86
CA VAL A 148 9.30 -14.62 -5.51
C VAL A 148 8.48 -13.54 -6.20
N PHE A 149 9.03 -12.35 -6.29
CA PHE A 149 8.49 -11.29 -7.13
C PHE A 149 9.19 -11.27 -8.49
N CYS A 150 8.41 -11.24 -9.57
CA CYS A 150 8.92 -11.34 -10.93
C CYS A 150 9.28 -9.97 -11.50
N LEU A 151 10.58 -9.71 -11.62
CA LEU A 151 11.13 -8.48 -12.22
C LEU A 151 11.15 -8.54 -13.76
N GLY A 152 11.10 -9.74 -14.32
CA GLY A 152 11.02 -10.02 -15.76
C GLY A 152 10.79 -11.52 -16.01
N GLU A 153 10.64 -11.93 -17.27
CA GLU A 153 10.29 -13.32 -17.65
C GLU A 153 11.19 -14.40 -17.03
N ASN A 154 12.48 -14.09 -16.88
CA ASN A 154 13.50 -14.99 -16.33
C ASN A 154 14.23 -14.39 -15.12
N ASN A 155 13.76 -13.27 -14.58
CA ASN A 155 14.39 -12.58 -13.47
C ASN A 155 13.39 -12.42 -12.32
N SER A 156 13.79 -12.82 -11.14
CA SER A 156 12.94 -12.80 -9.96
C SER A 156 13.76 -12.46 -8.73
N VAL A 157 13.05 -12.14 -7.66
CA VAL A 157 13.69 -11.85 -6.40
C VAL A 157 12.90 -12.40 -5.23
N SER A 158 13.61 -12.98 -4.27
CA SER A 158 13.00 -13.58 -3.07
C SER A 158 12.74 -12.51 -2.02
N LEU A 159 11.59 -12.61 -1.35
CA LEU A 159 11.20 -11.69 -0.27
C LEU A 159 11.85 -12.03 1.06
N LYS A 160 12.34 -13.27 1.24
CA LYS A 160 12.95 -13.73 2.49
C LYS A 160 14.42 -13.35 2.66
N THR A 161 15.10 -13.00 1.57
CA THR A 161 16.56 -12.78 1.54
C THR A 161 16.96 -11.31 1.51
N MET A 162 16.02 -10.38 1.69
CA MET A 162 16.29 -8.95 1.60
C MET A 162 16.44 -8.30 2.97
N ASP A 163 17.67 -7.91 3.30
CA ASP A 163 17.98 -7.22 4.55
C ASP A 163 17.78 -5.68 4.45
N ILE A 164 17.75 -5.08 3.25
CA ILE A 164 17.80 -3.61 3.10
C ILE A 164 17.11 -3.15 1.79
N SER A 165 16.44 -1.99 1.85
CA SER A 165 15.80 -1.25 0.75
C SER A 165 16.65 -1.26 -0.52
N THR A 166 16.38 -2.20 -1.42
CA THR A 166 17.07 -2.28 -2.70
C THR A 166 16.08 -1.85 -3.78
N GLU A 167 16.47 -0.84 -4.54
CA GLU A 167 15.71 -0.36 -5.69
C GLU A 167 15.96 -1.28 -6.88
N TYR A 168 14.88 -1.75 -7.49
CA TYR A 168 14.89 -2.54 -8.70
C TYR A 168 14.11 -1.85 -9.81
N LEU A 169 14.57 -2.04 -11.03
CA LEU A 169 13.82 -1.66 -12.23
C LEU A 169 13.07 -2.88 -12.74
N LEU A 170 11.77 -2.72 -12.96
CA LEU A 170 10.97 -3.73 -13.65
C LEU A 170 11.33 -3.74 -15.15
N MET A 171 11.64 -4.90 -15.68
CA MET A 171 12.12 -5.06 -17.07
C MET A 171 11.05 -5.74 -17.94
N GLY A 172 10.42 -4.95 -18.81
CA GLY A 172 9.44 -5.43 -19.79
C GLY A 172 7.99 -5.07 -19.45
N PRO A 173 7.04 -5.33 -20.36
CA PRO A 173 5.63 -5.07 -20.10
C PRO A 173 5.11 -6.02 -19.01
N THR A 174 4.26 -5.52 -18.12
CA THR A 174 3.52 -6.40 -17.19
C THR A 174 2.59 -7.31 -17.95
N SER A 175 2.41 -8.53 -17.45
CA SER A 175 1.35 -9.39 -17.97
C SER A 175 -0.02 -8.90 -17.50
N GLU A 176 -1.09 -9.31 -18.18
CA GLU A 176 -2.48 -9.06 -17.76
C GLU A 176 -2.79 -9.62 -16.36
N ILE A 177 -1.92 -10.50 -15.86
CA ILE A 177 -2.01 -11.18 -14.57
C ILE A 177 -1.30 -10.38 -13.47
N SER A 178 -0.56 -9.32 -13.83
CA SER A 178 -0.04 -8.37 -12.85
C SER A 178 -1.21 -7.66 -12.18
N PRO A 179 -1.24 -7.63 -10.84
CA PRO A 179 -2.24 -6.85 -10.11
C PRO A 179 -2.01 -5.34 -10.27
N PHE A 180 -0.87 -4.94 -10.83
CA PHE A 180 -0.48 -3.55 -11.03
C PHE A 180 -0.44 -3.27 -12.53
N ILE A 181 -1.21 -2.28 -12.99
CA ILE A 181 -1.15 -1.83 -14.39
C ILE A 181 0.09 -0.94 -14.51
N ILE A 182 1.16 -1.46 -15.09
CA ILE A 182 2.46 -0.77 -15.21
C ILE A 182 2.72 -0.48 -16.68
N ASP A 183 2.53 0.78 -17.08
CA ASP A 183 2.65 1.17 -18.50
C ASP A 183 4.07 1.62 -18.92
N ASN A 184 5.03 1.86 -18.00
CA ASN A 184 6.52 1.76 -18.17
C ASN A 184 7.32 2.46 -17.02
N ASN A 185 8.59 2.06 -16.84
CA ASN A 185 9.60 2.66 -15.93
C ASN A 185 9.17 2.85 -14.46
N MET A 186 8.98 1.74 -13.77
CA MET A 186 8.65 1.73 -12.35
C MET A 186 9.88 1.43 -11.49
N THR A 187 10.02 2.18 -10.40
CA THR A 187 10.95 1.86 -9.33
C THR A 187 10.23 0.96 -8.33
N ILE A 188 10.83 -0.19 -8.06
CA ILE A 188 10.34 -1.14 -7.06
C ILE A 188 11.31 -1.10 -5.90
N GLU A 189 10.81 -0.71 -4.73
CA GLU A 189 11.57 -0.74 -3.50
C GLU A 189 11.15 -1.97 -2.70
N ILE A 190 12.09 -2.86 -2.42
CA ILE A 190 11.81 -4.08 -1.67
C ILE A 190 12.40 -3.96 -0.27
N PHE A 191 11.56 -4.21 0.73
CA PHE A 191 11.88 -4.22 2.15
C PHE A 191 11.63 -5.61 2.73
N ASN A 192 12.08 -5.83 3.96
CA ASN A 192 11.69 -7.03 4.68
C ASN A 192 10.16 -7.08 4.81
N ASN A 193 9.56 -8.18 4.34
CA ASN A 193 8.11 -8.41 4.34
C ASN A 193 7.26 -7.43 3.49
N SER A 194 7.84 -6.58 2.63
CA SER A 194 7.03 -5.75 1.74
C SER A 194 7.72 -5.37 0.42
N ILE A 195 6.90 -5.12 -0.60
CA ILE A 195 7.31 -4.59 -1.89
C ILE A 195 6.52 -3.32 -2.11
N ILE A 196 7.20 -2.21 -2.28
CA ILE A 196 6.60 -0.94 -2.63
C ILE A 196 6.80 -0.67 -4.11
N ILE A 197 5.72 -0.27 -4.75
CA ILE A 197 5.66 0.03 -6.16
C ILE A 197 5.47 1.54 -6.28
N ASP A 198 6.56 2.25 -6.55
CA ASP A 198 6.54 3.67 -6.81
C ASP A 198 6.36 3.90 -8.31
N MET A 199 5.13 4.23 -8.67
CA MET A 199 4.79 4.69 -10.01
C MET A 199 5.15 6.17 -10.08
N SER A 200 6.44 6.48 -10.15
CA SER A 200 6.88 7.86 -10.32
C SER A 200 6.28 8.36 -11.63
N TYR A 201 5.29 9.24 -11.56
CA TYR A 201 4.68 9.88 -12.71
C TYR A 201 5.78 10.66 -13.44
N SER A 202 6.20 10.17 -14.62
CA SER A 202 6.96 10.95 -15.60
C SER A 202 6.04 11.85 -16.40
#